data_AF-A0A1X0LRC2-F1
#
_entry.id   AF-A0A1X0LRC2-F1
#
_cell.length_a   1.000
_cell.length_b   1.000
_cell.length_c   1.000
_cell.angle_alpha   90.00
_cell.angle_beta   90.00
_cell.angle_gamma   90.00
#
_symmetry.space_group_name_H-M   'P 1'
#
loop_
_entity.id
_entity.type
_entity.pdbx_description
1 polymer ?
#
loop_
_entity_poly.entity_id
_entity_poly.type
_entity_poly.pdbx_seq_one_letter_code
_entity_poly.pdbx_strand_id
1 'polypeptide(L)'
;MESILLGGALAALLLSGCTIGSADPTTEGRQSSKMPTDSEQITTVIRSHLDALRTGSSEGVAATVCAEKQVSTTTTGKVLPAITLDAVEYLTLQGSAATATVRGHLDDAPETSIGKVVSLTSTSGHWLIC
;
A
#
# COMPACT_ATOMS: atom_id res chain seq x y z
N MET A 1 -51.36 -14.13 37.24
CA MET A 1 -49.91 -14.30 37.37
C MET A 1 -49.33 -12.97 37.78
N GLU A 2 -48.91 -12.94 39.05
CA GLU A 2 -47.87 -12.14 39.71
C GLU A 2 -47.63 -10.65 39.35
N SER A 3 -47.83 -9.83 40.38
CA SER A 3 -47.26 -8.49 40.64
C SER A 3 -45.73 -8.48 40.46
N ILE A 4 -45.05 -7.35 40.24
CA ILE A 4 -44.45 -6.52 41.30
C ILE A 4 -44.15 -5.11 40.74
N LEU A 5 -44.67 -4.12 41.45
CA LEU A 5 -44.24 -2.72 41.50
C LEU A 5 -43.35 -2.60 42.77
N LEU A 6 -42.51 -1.56 42.88
CA LEU A 6 -41.44 -1.30 43.88
C LEU A 6 -40.06 -1.77 43.38
N GLY A 7 -38.97 -1.04 43.55
CA GLY A 7 -38.63 0.15 44.33
C GLY A 7 -37.10 0.27 44.19
N GLY A 8 -36.52 1.45 44.09
CA GLY A 8 -36.20 2.23 45.26
C GLY A 8 -34.98 3.11 44.96
N ALA A 9 -34.98 4.26 45.62
CA ALA A 9 -33.97 5.31 45.56
C ALA A 9 -32.68 4.94 46.31
N LEU A 10 -31.71 5.87 46.24
CA LEU A 10 -30.49 6.10 47.04
C LEU A 10 -29.24 5.97 46.15
N ALA A 11 -28.59 7.06 45.71
CA ALA A 11 -27.74 7.98 46.50
C ALA A 11 -26.65 7.20 47.27
N ALA A 12 -25.38 7.56 47.35
CA ALA A 12 -24.50 8.56 46.77
C ALA A 12 -23.09 8.24 47.32
N LEU A 13 -22.03 8.75 46.66
CA LEU A 13 -20.66 9.01 47.22
C LEU A 13 -19.83 7.76 47.59
N LEU A 14 -18.52 7.63 47.32
CA LEU A 14 -17.35 8.50 47.57
C LEU A 14 -16.18 8.05 46.67
N LEU A 15 -15.57 8.92 45.85
CA LEU A 15 -14.26 9.58 46.05
C LEU A 15 -13.05 8.67 46.37
N SER A 16 -12.11 8.50 45.42
CA SER A 16 -10.68 8.84 45.59
C SER A 16 -9.84 8.46 44.35
N GLY A 17 -9.08 9.43 43.81
CA GLY A 17 -7.87 9.16 43.02
C GLY A 17 -7.76 9.83 41.63
N CYS A 18 -7.34 11.10 41.57
CA CYS A 18 -6.56 11.62 40.43
C CYS A 18 -5.17 10.93 40.46
N THR A 19 -4.53 10.52 39.36
CA THR A 19 -3.80 11.36 38.39
C THR A 19 -3.55 10.66 37.04
N ILE A 20 -3.79 11.39 35.94
CA ILE A 20 -3.07 11.46 34.63
C ILE A 20 -2.72 10.14 33.90
N GLY A 21 -3.31 9.93 32.72
CA GLY A 21 -2.87 8.87 31.81
C GLY A 21 -3.55 8.81 30.45
N SER A 22 -3.20 9.75 29.57
CA SER A 22 -2.95 9.57 28.13
C SER A 22 -4.07 9.19 27.13
N ALA A 23 -3.96 9.88 25.99
CA ALA A 23 -4.54 9.63 24.66
C ALA A 23 -5.97 10.14 24.40
N ASP A 24 -5.94 11.34 23.80
CA ASP A 24 -6.97 12.05 23.07
C ASP A 24 -7.77 11.17 22.08
N PRO A 25 -8.99 11.61 21.71
CA PRO A 25 -9.93 10.91 20.86
C PRO A 25 -9.51 11.04 19.39
N THR A 26 -10.32 10.47 18.49
CA THR A 26 -10.64 10.97 17.13
C THR A 26 -10.72 9.80 16.15
N THR A 27 -11.94 9.29 15.97
CA THR A 27 -12.36 8.70 14.69
C THR A 27 -12.38 9.82 13.66
N GLU A 28 -11.22 10.17 13.11
CA GLU A 28 -11.11 11.03 11.92
C GLU A 28 -11.11 10.12 10.71
N GLY A 29 -12.31 9.70 10.33
CA GLY A 29 -12.57 9.32 8.95
C GLY A 29 -12.45 10.53 8.05
N ARG A 30 -11.22 10.97 7.75
CA ARG A 30 -10.88 11.79 6.57
C ARG A 30 -9.37 11.95 6.39
N GLN A 31 -8.65 10.87 6.07
CA GLN A 31 -7.29 11.04 5.54
C GLN A 31 -7.33 11.33 4.04
N SER A 32 -7.82 12.53 3.70
CA SER A 32 -7.83 13.09 2.34
C SER A 32 -6.77 14.18 2.29
N SER A 33 -5.51 13.84 1.93
CA SER A 33 -4.47 14.79 1.44
C SER A 33 -3.13 14.14 0.99
N LYS A 34 -2.90 12.82 1.08
CA LYS A 34 -1.62 12.19 0.66
C LYS A 34 -1.57 11.77 -0.83
N MET A 35 -2.68 11.97 -1.54
CA MET A 35 -2.99 11.35 -2.82
C MET A 35 -2.10 11.76 -4.03
N PRO A 36 -1.52 12.98 -4.13
CA PRO A 36 -0.59 13.30 -5.22
C PRO A 36 0.74 12.55 -5.08
N THR A 37 1.33 12.56 -3.88
CA THR A 37 2.68 12.03 -3.65
C THR A 37 2.73 10.51 -3.71
N ASP A 38 1.71 9.80 -3.20
CA ASP A 38 1.69 8.34 -3.26
C ASP A 38 1.57 7.82 -4.71
N SER A 39 0.75 8.47 -5.54
CA SER A 39 0.59 8.10 -6.95
C SER A 39 1.89 8.29 -7.76
N GLU A 40 2.60 9.40 -7.51
CA GLU A 40 3.91 9.67 -8.11
C GLU A 40 4.98 8.69 -7.65
N GLN A 41 5.02 8.37 -6.35
CA GLN A 41 5.94 7.38 -5.80
C GLN A 41 5.67 5.97 -6.36
N ILE A 42 4.40 5.58 -6.48
CA ILE A 42 4.00 4.29 -7.06
C ILE A 42 4.41 4.22 -8.53
N THR A 43 4.19 5.28 -9.30
CA THR A 43 4.64 5.33 -10.69
C THR A 43 6.16 5.24 -10.78
N THR A 44 6.87 5.91 -9.87
CA THR A 44 8.33 5.91 -9.82
C THR A 44 8.90 4.53 -9.49
N VAL A 45 8.36 3.82 -8.50
CA VAL A 45 8.84 2.47 -8.17
C VAL A 45 8.58 1.48 -9.30
N ILE A 46 7.44 1.59 -10.01
CA ILE A 46 7.14 0.74 -11.17
C ILE A 46 8.14 1.00 -12.30
N ARG A 47 8.43 2.27 -12.62
CA ARG A 47 9.45 2.61 -13.63
C ARG A 47 10.83 2.13 -13.23
N SER A 48 11.22 2.35 -11.98
CA SER A 48 12.52 1.92 -11.45
C SER A 48 12.67 0.41 -11.50
N HIS A 49 11.61 -0.34 -11.20
CA HIS A 49 11.61 -1.79 -11.32
C HIS A 49 11.80 -2.26 -12.77
N LEU A 50 11.07 -1.67 -13.72
CA LEU A 50 11.22 -1.99 -15.14
C LEU A 50 12.61 -1.63 -15.67
N ASP A 51 13.18 -0.50 -15.26
CA ASP A 51 14.55 -0.11 -15.62
C ASP A 51 15.61 -1.07 -15.03
N ALA A 52 15.42 -1.50 -13.78
CA ALA A 52 16.29 -2.49 -13.16
C ALA A 52 16.23 -3.85 -13.89
N LEU A 53 15.04 -4.27 -14.34
CA LEU A 53 14.89 -5.47 -15.18
C LEU A 53 15.59 -5.30 -16.53
N ARG A 54 15.44 -4.13 -17.17
CA ARG A 54 16.08 -3.80 -18.46
C ARG A 54 17.59 -3.80 -18.39
N THR A 55 18.16 -3.24 -17.32
CA THR A 55 19.61 -3.17 -17.10
C THR A 55 20.20 -4.45 -16.49
N GLY A 56 19.36 -5.43 -16.13
CA GLY A 56 19.79 -6.65 -15.45
C GLY A 56 20.28 -6.42 -14.02
N SER A 57 19.93 -5.30 -13.39
CA SER A 57 20.34 -4.95 -12.03
C SER A 57 19.53 -5.74 -11.00
N SER A 58 20.09 -6.86 -10.53
CA SER A 58 19.46 -7.67 -9.48
C SER A 58 19.25 -6.90 -8.19
N GLU A 59 20.17 -6.00 -7.84
CA GLU A 59 20.06 -5.12 -6.68
C GLU A 59 18.92 -4.10 -6.85
N GLY A 60 18.78 -3.48 -8.03
CA GLY A 60 17.67 -2.57 -8.33
C GLY A 60 16.31 -3.27 -8.32
N VAL A 61 16.25 -4.51 -8.81
CA VAL A 61 15.04 -5.33 -8.73
C VAL A 61 14.70 -5.63 -7.27
N ALA A 62 15.69 -6.05 -6.46
CA ALA A 62 15.48 -6.32 -5.04
C ALA A 62 15.02 -5.08 -4.26
N ALA A 63 15.55 -3.89 -4.59
CA ALA A 63 15.22 -2.62 -3.93
C ALA A 63 13.77 -2.14 -4.19
N THR A 64 13.11 -2.66 -5.23
CA THR A 64 11.78 -2.22 -5.64
C THR A 64 10.66 -3.21 -5.30
N VAL A 65 10.99 -4.40 -4.78
CA VAL A 65 10.03 -5.46 -4.46
C VAL A 65 10.02 -5.80 -2.97
N CYS A 66 8.88 -6.30 -2.50
CA CYS A 66 8.70 -6.80 -1.15
C CYS A 66 9.56 -8.06 -0.92
N ALA A 67 10.00 -8.29 0.32
CA ALA A 67 10.89 -9.42 0.66
C ALA A 67 10.33 -10.79 0.19
N GLU A 68 9.01 -10.97 0.22
CA GLU A 68 8.31 -12.17 -0.26
C GLU A 68 8.52 -12.43 -1.77
N LYS A 69 8.60 -11.36 -2.58
CA LYS A 69 8.86 -11.43 -4.02
C LYS A 69 10.33 -11.66 -4.34
N GLN A 70 11.26 -11.19 -3.50
CA GLN A 70 12.71 -11.34 -3.72
C GLN A 70 13.13 -12.82 -3.84
N VAL A 71 12.48 -13.70 -3.07
CA VAL A 71 12.74 -15.15 -3.08
C VAL A 71 12.35 -15.78 -4.43
N SER A 72 11.41 -15.18 -5.17
CA SER A 72 10.97 -15.68 -6.47
C SER A 72 11.72 -15.07 -7.67
N THR A 73 12.37 -13.92 -7.50
CA THR A 73 13.10 -13.23 -8.57
C THR A 73 14.54 -13.73 -8.72
N THR A 74 14.70 -15.03 -9.01
CA THR A 74 16.00 -15.54 -9.51
C THR A 74 16.00 -15.41 -11.04
N THR A 75 16.21 -14.20 -11.53
CA THR A 75 16.33 -13.90 -12.98
C THR A 75 17.77 -14.06 -13.47
N THR A 76 18.52 -15.00 -12.90
CA THR A 76 19.94 -15.20 -13.27
C THR A 76 20.00 -15.85 -14.65
N GLY A 77 20.42 -15.07 -15.66
CA GLY A 77 20.75 -15.57 -17.00
C GLY A 77 19.63 -15.57 -18.05
N LYS A 78 18.42 -15.06 -17.75
CA LYS A 78 17.40 -14.78 -18.77
C LYS A 78 17.38 -13.29 -19.12
N VAL A 79 17.62 -12.98 -20.38
CA VAL A 79 17.28 -11.67 -20.96
C VAL A 79 15.76 -11.60 -20.99
N LEU A 80 15.18 -10.82 -20.08
CA LEU A 80 13.76 -10.49 -20.15
C LEU A 80 13.57 -9.49 -21.29
N PRO A 81 12.46 -9.58 -22.05
CA PRO A 81 12.15 -8.57 -23.03
C PRO A 81 11.98 -7.23 -22.31
N ALA A 82 12.61 -6.18 -22.84
CA ALA A 82 12.51 -4.85 -22.26
C ALA A 82 11.08 -4.33 -22.43
N ILE A 83 10.53 -3.79 -21.35
CA ILE A 83 9.16 -3.27 -21.30
C ILE A 83 9.24 -1.80 -20.91
N THR A 84 8.65 -0.95 -21.74
CA THR A 84 8.47 0.47 -21.44
C THR A 84 7.08 0.69 -20.85
N LEU A 85 7.00 1.46 -19.75
CA LEU A 85 5.74 1.84 -19.12
C LEU A 85 5.12 3.03 -19.87
N ASP A 86 3.93 2.83 -20.43
CA ASP A 86 3.16 3.89 -21.09
C ASP A 86 2.36 4.71 -20.07
N ALA A 87 1.62 4.01 -19.21
CA ALA A 87 0.69 4.64 -18.27
C ALA A 87 0.39 3.77 -17.05
N VAL A 88 0.05 4.44 -15.95
CA VAL A 88 -0.69 3.85 -14.83
C VAL A 88 -2.15 4.28 -15.01
N GLU A 89 -3.02 3.36 -15.41
CA GLU A 89 -4.39 3.66 -15.85
C GLU A 89 -5.35 3.81 -14.67
N TYR A 90 -5.23 2.90 -13.70
CA TYR A 90 -6.08 2.87 -12.51
C TYR A 90 -5.20 2.63 -11.30
N LEU A 91 -5.38 3.44 -10.27
CA LEU A 91 -4.70 3.30 -9.00
C LEU A 91 -5.74 3.28 -7.87
N THR A 92 -5.74 2.20 -7.11
CA THR A 92 -6.56 2.08 -5.90
C THR A 92 -5.64 2.07 -4.68
N LEU A 93 -5.86 3.00 -3.75
CA LEU A 93 -5.12 3.09 -2.48
C LEU A 93 -6.01 2.63 -1.33
N GLN A 94 -5.49 1.78 -0.46
CA GLN A 94 -6.15 1.26 0.74
C GLN A 94 -5.18 1.27 1.91
N GLY A 95 -5.06 2.41 2.60
CA GLY A 95 -4.10 2.58 3.69
C GLY A 95 -2.66 2.40 3.21
N SER A 96 -1.99 1.36 3.70
CA SER A 96 -0.63 0.98 3.30
C SER A 96 -0.59 0.03 2.10
N ALA A 97 -1.71 -0.33 1.48
CA ALA A 97 -1.76 -1.19 0.30
C ALA A 97 -2.22 -0.39 -0.93
N ALA A 98 -1.76 -0.81 -2.11
CA ALA A 98 -2.21 -0.26 -3.37
C ALA A 98 -2.31 -1.33 -4.46
N THR A 99 -3.16 -1.06 -5.45
CA THR A 99 -3.23 -1.83 -6.68
C THR A 99 -3.18 -0.88 -7.87
N ALA A 100 -2.23 -1.09 -8.76
CA ALA A 100 -2.03 -0.29 -9.96
C ALA A 100 -2.29 -1.15 -11.21
N THR A 101 -3.18 -0.70 -12.09
CA THR A 101 -3.29 -1.25 -13.45
C THR A 101 -2.34 -0.46 -14.33
N VAL A 102 -1.34 -1.13 -14.87
CA VAL A 102 -0.32 -0.53 -15.72
C VAL A 102 -0.44 -1.00 -17.15
N ARG A 103 -0.16 -0.10 -18.08
CA ARG A 103 -0.01 -0.38 -19.50
C ARG A 103 1.43 -0.07 -19.91
N GLY A 104 2.01 -0.97 -20.67
CA GLY A 104 3.30 -0.78 -21.32
C GLY A 104 3.34 -1.47 -22.66
N HIS A 105 4.49 -1.42 -23.32
CA HIS A 105 4.75 -2.15 -24.56
C HIS A 105 6.13 -2.82 -24.49
N LEU A 106 6.32 -3.82 -25.36
CA LEU A 106 7.64 -4.41 -25.57
C LEU A 106 8.48 -3.46 -26.43
N ASP A 107 9.72 -3.21 -26.04
CA ASP A 107 10.61 -2.32 -26.79
C ASP A 107 10.85 -2.83 -28.22
N ASP A 108 10.89 -4.16 -28.41
CA ASP A 108 11.06 -4.82 -29.72
C ASP A 108 9.75 -5.02 -30.50
N ALA A 109 8.60 -4.73 -29.90
CA ALA A 109 7.27 -4.87 -30.51
C ALA A 109 6.29 -3.82 -29.93
N PRO A 110 6.48 -2.52 -30.24
CA PRO A 110 5.76 -1.43 -29.59
C PRO A 110 4.25 -1.43 -29.85
N GLU A 111 3.79 -2.07 -30.93
CA GLU A 111 2.37 -2.31 -31.19
C GLU A 111 1.74 -3.34 -30.22
N THR A 112 2.56 -4.12 -29.51
CA THR A 112 2.09 -5.09 -28.53
C THR A 112 1.96 -4.41 -27.17
N SER A 113 0.74 -3.98 -26.84
CA SER A 113 0.44 -3.48 -25.49
C SER A 113 0.30 -4.61 -24.48
N ILE A 114 0.91 -4.42 -23.31
CA ILE A 114 0.84 -5.30 -22.15
C ILE A 114 0.12 -4.56 -21.03
N GLY A 115 -1.02 -5.10 -20.61
CA GLY A 115 -1.73 -4.67 -19.41
C GLY A 115 -1.41 -5.59 -18.24
N LYS A 116 -1.05 -5.03 -17.07
CA LYS A 116 -0.80 -5.82 -15.87
C LYS A 116 -1.35 -5.14 -14.62
N VAL A 117 -1.86 -5.95 -13.69
CA VAL A 117 -2.19 -5.50 -12.34
C VAL A 117 -0.98 -5.73 -11.43
N VAL A 118 -0.55 -4.69 -10.74
CA VAL A 118 0.59 -4.67 -9.83
C VAL A 118 0.08 -4.37 -8.42
N SER A 119 0.42 -5.22 -7.46
CA SER A 119 0.12 -4.94 -6.05
C SER A 119 1.31 -4.22 -5.42
N LEU A 120 1.04 -3.29 -4.51
CA LEU A 120 2.09 -2.55 -3.81
C LEU A 120 1.75 -2.42 -2.34
N THR A 121 2.79 -2.33 -1.51
CA THR A 121 2.68 -2.04 -0.08
C THR A 121 3.61 -0.90 0.30
N SER A 122 3.12 0.03 1.11
CA SER A 122 3.90 1.11 1.72
C SER A 122 4.49 0.64 3.05
N THR A 123 5.81 0.63 3.13
CA THR A 123 6.58 0.35 4.36
C THR A 123 7.37 1.58 4.74
N SER A 124 7.15 2.11 5.95
CA SER A 124 7.82 3.33 6.44
C SER A 124 7.71 4.53 5.49
N GLY A 125 6.61 4.62 4.73
CA GLY A 125 6.37 5.69 3.76
C GLY A 125 6.92 5.42 2.36
N HIS A 126 7.58 4.29 2.11
CA HIS A 126 8.10 3.90 0.79
C HIS A 126 7.26 2.79 0.17
N TRP A 127 6.90 2.93 -1.10
CA TRP A 127 6.13 1.92 -1.83
C TRP A 127 7.04 0.85 -2.44
N LEU A 128 6.63 -0.41 -2.31
CA LEU A 128 7.31 -1.59 -2.86
C LEU A 128 6.32 -2.47 -3.60
N ILE A 129 6.78 -3.16 -4.65
CA ILE A 129 5.97 -4.08 -5.46
C ILE A 129 5.86 -5.44 -4.76
N CYS A 130 4.63 -5.85 -4.51
CA CYS A 130 4.28 -7.21 -4.09
C CYS A 130 3.34 -7.86 -5.15
#